data_AF-A0AAV4EF71-F1
#
_entry.id   AF-A0AAV4EF71-F1
#
_cell.length_a   1.000
_cell.length_b   1.000
_cell.length_c   1.000
_cell.angle_alpha   90.00
_cell.angle_beta   90.00
_cell.angle_gamma   90.00
#
_symmetry.space_group_name_H-M   'P 1'
#
loop_
_entity.id
_entity.type
_entity.pdbx_description
1 polymer ?
#
loop_
_entity_poly.entity_id
_entity_poly.type
_entity_poly.pdbx_seq_one_letter_code
_entity_poly.pdbx_strand_id
1 'polypeptide(L)'
;MATHNPPPGVVLPRLAFTEGYLGPQAKFQEYGLSLVSHNDPMIYLEPDQPEVEIIMGVPQGTRITIKMASLDYQKECNEYCLIRALGPNYLFLLRPPMPGFYKFQVRTVYCTYYKTCRVI
;
A
#
# COMPACT_ATOMS: atom_id res chain seq x y z
N MET A 1 17.37 -10.18 -1.02
CA MET A 1 17.59 -9.31 -2.19
C MET A 1 16.82 -9.89 -3.35
N ALA A 2 15.69 -9.31 -3.71
CA ALA A 2 14.98 -9.60 -4.94
C ALA A 2 14.48 -8.26 -5.48
N THR A 3 15.23 -7.68 -6.42
CA THR A 3 14.78 -6.53 -7.21
C THR A 3 13.86 -7.09 -8.28
N HIS A 4 12.56 -7.15 -7.97
CA HIS A 4 11.57 -7.48 -8.98
C HIS A 4 11.43 -6.27 -9.89
N ASN A 5 11.96 -6.39 -11.11
CA ASN A 5 11.79 -5.36 -12.12
C ASN A 5 10.30 -5.26 -12.48
N PRO A 6 9.75 -4.05 -12.68
CA PRO A 6 8.38 -3.89 -13.13
C PRO A 6 8.20 -4.56 -14.51
N PRO A 7 6.96 -4.97 -14.88
CA PRO A 7 6.67 -5.58 -16.17
C PRO A 7 7.24 -4.74 -17.33
N PRO A 8 7.64 -5.36 -18.45
CA PRO A 8 8.15 -4.66 -19.62
C PRO A 8 7.19 -3.55 -20.06
N GLY A 9 7.65 -2.30 -20.13
CA GLY A 9 6.85 -1.13 -20.52
C GLY A 9 6.24 -0.31 -19.37
N VAL A 10 6.35 -0.76 -18.12
CA VAL A 10 5.89 0.01 -16.95
C VAL A 10 6.98 0.99 -16.52
N VAL A 11 6.86 2.25 -16.96
CA VAL A 11 7.71 3.34 -16.46
C VAL A 11 7.15 3.81 -15.12
N LEU A 12 7.83 3.45 -14.04
CA LEU A 12 7.49 3.95 -12.71
C LEU A 12 7.72 5.48 -12.64
N PRO A 13 6.78 6.26 -12.08
CA PRO A 13 6.98 7.69 -11.92
C PRO A 13 8.28 7.99 -11.14
N ARG A 14 9.26 8.54 -11.85
CA ARG A 14 10.67 8.72 -11.45
C ARG A 14 10.87 9.52 -10.15
N LEU A 15 9.83 10.23 -9.69
CA LEU A 15 9.84 11.09 -8.49
C LEU A 15 9.22 10.43 -7.25
N ALA A 16 8.54 9.28 -7.37
CA ALA A 16 7.80 8.67 -6.25
C ALA A 16 8.50 7.47 -5.56
N PHE A 17 9.61 6.99 -6.13
CA PHE A 17 10.30 5.76 -5.70
C PHE A 17 11.77 6.01 -5.35
N THR A 18 12.06 7.08 -4.61
CA THR A 18 13.36 7.18 -3.93
C THR A 18 13.58 5.90 -3.12
N GLU A 19 14.77 5.29 -3.18
CA GLU A 19 15.06 4.04 -2.47
C GLU A 19 14.57 4.11 -1.01
N GLY A 20 13.84 3.08 -0.58
CA GLY A 20 13.17 3.03 0.72
C GLY A 20 11.69 3.47 0.72
N TYR A 21 11.12 3.94 -0.39
CA TYR A 21 9.70 4.35 -0.45
C TYR A 21 8.68 3.20 -0.62
N LEU A 22 9.15 1.96 -0.75
CA LEU A 22 8.31 0.79 -0.98
C LEU A 22 8.54 -0.27 0.06
N GLY A 23 7.45 -0.86 0.53
CA GLY A 23 7.47 -1.97 1.48
C GLY A 23 7.68 -1.53 2.93
N PRO A 24 8.07 -2.49 3.79
CA PRO A 24 8.21 -2.26 5.22
C PRO A 24 9.39 -1.35 5.52
N GLN A 25 9.15 -0.37 6.40
CA GLN A 25 10.21 0.52 6.88
C GLN A 25 10.89 -0.07 8.12
N ALA A 26 11.91 0.63 8.62
CA ALA A 26 12.69 0.19 9.78
C ALA A 26 11.79 -0.30 10.92
N LYS A 27 12.17 -1.44 11.52
CA LYS A 27 11.51 -2.08 12.67
C LYS A 27 10.06 -2.54 12.45
N PHE A 28 9.58 -2.61 11.21
CA PHE A 28 8.21 -3.10 10.90
C PHE A 28 7.93 -4.45 11.57
N GLN A 29 8.80 -5.43 11.35
CA GLN A 29 8.66 -6.78 11.94
C GLN A 29 8.95 -6.78 13.45
N GLU A 30 9.93 -6.01 13.92
CA GLU A 30 10.27 -5.90 15.35
C GLU A 30 9.10 -5.37 16.18
N TYR A 31 8.27 -4.50 15.60
CA TYR A 31 7.05 -4.01 16.24
C TYR A 31 5.84 -4.94 16.06
N GLY A 32 6.05 -6.17 15.58
CA GLY A 32 4.99 -7.17 15.40
C GLY A 32 4.05 -6.87 14.24
N LEU A 33 4.42 -5.97 13.32
CA LEU A 33 3.65 -5.73 12.11
C LEU A 33 4.01 -6.76 11.04
N SER A 34 3.00 -7.21 10.31
CA SER A 34 3.16 -8.18 9.23
C SER A 34 2.21 -7.89 8.07
N LEU A 35 2.63 -8.23 6.86
CA LEU A 35 1.71 -8.31 5.72
C LEU A 35 1.20 -9.73 5.63
N VAL A 36 -0.12 -9.87 5.72
CA VAL A 36 -0.78 -11.18 5.56
C VAL A 36 -1.10 -11.42 4.07
N SER A 37 -1.35 -10.36 3.31
CA SER A 37 -1.61 -10.42 1.88
C SER A 37 -0.72 -9.46 1.10
N HIS A 38 -0.54 -9.71 -0.19
CA HIS A 38 0.17 -8.81 -1.10
C HIS A 38 1.55 -8.46 -0.55
N ASN A 39 2.46 -9.43 -0.45
CA ASN A 39 3.81 -9.16 0.07
C ASN A 39 4.62 -8.23 -0.86
N ASP A 40 4.31 -8.25 -2.15
CA ASP A 40 4.90 -7.33 -3.13
C ASP A 40 4.46 -5.89 -2.86
N PRO A 41 5.39 -4.93 -2.69
CA PRO A 41 5.05 -3.53 -2.50
C PRO A 41 4.33 -2.89 -3.71
N MET A 42 4.35 -3.53 -4.89
CA MET A 42 3.60 -3.14 -6.08
C MET A 42 2.38 -4.06 -6.26
N ILE A 43 1.23 -3.45 -6.51
CA ILE A 43 -0.03 -4.14 -6.80
C ILE A 43 -0.51 -3.67 -8.17
N TYR A 44 -0.85 -4.59 -9.05
CA TYR A 44 -1.48 -4.31 -10.35
C TYR A 44 -2.97 -4.64 -10.23
N LEU A 45 -3.83 -3.68 -10.54
CA LEU A 45 -5.27 -3.87 -10.62
C LEU A 45 -5.64 -3.92 -12.10
N GLU A 46 -6.15 -5.07 -12.52
CA GLU A 46 -6.65 -5.31 -13.87
C GLU A 46 -8.01 -4.60 -14.10
N PRO A 47 -8.42 -4.36 -15.35
CA PRO A 47 -9.68 -3.65 -15.65
C PRO A 47 -10.94 -4.30 -15.07
N ASP A 48 -10.94 -5.62 -14.87
CA ASP A 48 -12.01 -6.38 -14.24
C ASP A 48 -11.90 -6.48 -12.71
N GLN A 49 -10.82 -5.95 -12.13
CA GLN A 49 -10.55 -5.93 -10.71
C GLN A 49 -10.48 -4.48 -10.18
N PRO A 50 -11.62 -3.82 -9.90
CA PRO A 50 -11.67 -2.42 -9.49
C PRO A 50 -11.20 -2.17 -8.05
N GLU A 51 -10.86 -3.22 -7.31
CA GLU A 51 -10.51 -3.14 -5.90
C GLU A 51 -9.45 -4.16 -5.47
N VAL A 52 -8.70 -3.81 -4.43
CA VAL A 52 -7.74 -4.72 -3.80
C VAL A 52 -7.90 -4.72 -2.29
N GLU A 53 -7.89 -5.91 -1.71
CA GLU A 53 -7.88 -6.12 -0.26
C GLU A 53 -6.46 -6.36 0.24
N ILE A 54 -6.00 -5.50 1.14
CA ILE A 54 -4.69 -5.62 1.80
C ILE A 54 -4.94 -5.93 3.28
N ILE A 55 -4.44 -7.06 3.75
CA ILE A 55 -4.52 -7.50 5.13
C ILE A 55 -3.15 -7.32 5.80
N MET A 56 -3.16 -6.60 6.92
CA MET A 56 -1.99 -6.35 7.77
C MET A 56 -2.24 -6.89 9.18
N GLY A 57 -1.33 -7.72 9.68
CA GLY A 57 -1.32 -8.15 11.07
C GLY A 57 -0.68 -7.08 11.94
N VAL A 58 -1.29 -6.79 13.09
CA VAL A 58 -0.80 -5.78 14.02
C VAL A 58 -0.93 -6.26 15.48
N PRO A 59 -0.08 -5.77 16.40
CA PRO A 59 -0.29 -6.01 17.82
C PRO A 59 -1.63 -5.43 18.31
N GLN A 60 -2.22 -6.06 19.33
CA GLN A 60 -3.45 -5.57 19.94
C GLN A 60 -3.29 -4.13 20.44
N GLY A 61 -4.29 -3.28 20.17
CA GLY A 61 -4.28 -1.87 20.57
C GLY A 61 -3.47 -0.95 19.65
N THR A 62 -2.87 -1.47 18.56
CA THR A 62 -2.15 -0.64 17.59
C THR A 62 -3.11 0.32 16.88
N ARG A 63 -2.84 1.62 17.04
CA ARG A 63 -3.50 2.66 16.23
C ARG A 63 -2.83 2.79 14.88
N ILE A 64 -3.65 2.84 13.85
CA ILE A 64 -3.21 2.99 12.47
C ILE A 64 -3.80 4.27 11.86
N THR A 65 -3.05 4.87 10.95
CA THR A 65 -3.49 5.98 10.11
C THR A 65 -3.07 5.67 8.69
N ILE A 66 -3.93 5.95 7.72
CA ILE A 66 -3.62 5.72 6.31
C ILE A 66 -3.45 7.02 5.54
N LYS A 67 -2.73 6.93 4.43
CA LYS A 67 -2.75 7.93 3.38
C LYS A 67 -2.76 7.24 2.02
N MET A 68 -3.73 7.57 1.19
CA MET A 68 -3.81 7.15 -0.21
C MET A 68 -3.75 8.40 -1.08
N ALA A 69 -2.88 8.43 -2.08
CA ALA A 69 -2.77 9.56 -2.99
C ALA A 69 -2.52 9.08 -4.41
N SER A 70 -3.22 9.68 -5.38
CA SER A 70 -2.86 9.55 -6.79
C SER A 70 -1.57 10.32 -7.06
N LEU A 71 -0.61 9.65 -7.67
CA LEU A 71 0.65 10.26 -8.10
C LEU A 71 0.47 11.03 -9.41
N ASP A 72 -0.36 10.50 -10.31
CA ASP A 72 -0.61 11.12 -11.62
C ASP A 72 -1.41 12.42 -11.49
N TYR A 73 -2.42 12.43 -10.62
CA TYR A 73 -3.28 13.59 -10.38
C TYR A 73 -2.85 14.45 -9.18
N GLN A 74 -1.80 14.04 -8.45
CA GLN A 74 -1.31 14.69 -7.23
C GLN A 74 -2.43 15.00 -6.21
N LYS A 75 -3.38 14.07 -6.09
CA LYS A 75 -4.60 14.24 -5.29
C LYS A 75 -4.65 13.23 -4.16
N GLU A 76 -5.02 13.67 -2.96
CA GLU A 76 -5.32 12.75 -1.85
C GLU A 76 -6.65 12.03 -2.12
N CYS A 77 -6.69 10.74 -1.79
CA CYS A 77 -7.76 9.80 -2.16
C CYS A 77 -8.09 8.88 -0.98
N ASN A 78 -7.97 9.36 0.27
CA ASN A 78 -8.21 8.54 1.46
C ASN A 78 -9.65 8.03 1.54
N GLU A 79 -10.60 8.78 0.96
CA GLU A 79 -12.02 8.41 0.88
C GLU A 79 -12.27 7.14 0.06
N TYR A 80 -11.29 6.71 -0.74
CA TYR A 80 -11.31 5.49 -1.54
C TYR A 80 -10.64 4.29 -0.85
N CYS A 81 -10.36 4.41 0.45
CA CYS A 81 -9.85 3.33 1.30
C CYS A 81 -10.83 3.05 2.43
N LEU A 82 -11.44 1.86 2.42
CA LEU A 82 -12.22 1.37 3.54
C LEU A 82 -11.32 0.56 4.49
N ILE A 83 -11.40 0.85 5.79
CA ILE A 83 -10.64 0.16 6.82
C ILE A 83 -11.59 -0.69 7.67
N ARG A 84 -11.26 -1.97 7.86
CA ARG A 84 -11.98 -2.88 8.75
C ARG A 84 -11.02 -3.55 9.73
N ALA A 85 -11.40 -3.61 11.00
CA ALA A 85 -10.72 -4.44 11.98
C ALA A 85 -11.21 -5.90 11.85
N LEU A 86 -10.30 -6.85 11.78
CA LEU A 86 -10.54 -8.28 11.66
C LEU A 86 -9.74 -9.03 12.73
N GLY A 87 -10.22 -8.97 13.99
CA GLY A 87 -9.52 -9.56 15.12
C GLY A 87 -8.12 -8.93 15.31
N PRO A 88 -7.02 -9.70 15.19
CA PRO A 88 -5.65 -9.17 15.28
C PRO A 88 -5.16 -8.47 13.99
N ASN A 89 -6.00 -8.39 12.95
CA ASN A 89 -5.62 -7.83 11.66
C ASN A 89 -6.43 -6.57 11.32
N TYR A 90 -5.88 -5.76 10.43
CA TYR A 90 -6.61 -4.74 9.68
C TYR A 90 -6.72 -5.14 8.22
N LEU A 91 -7.92 -5.01 7.66
CA LEU A 91 -8.18 -5.09 6.22
C LEU A 91 -8.37 -3.67 5.67
N PHE A 92 -7.62 -3.38 4.61
CA PHE A 92 -7.71 -2.18 3.81
C PHE A 92 -8.27 -2.55 2.44
N LEU A 93 -9.48 -2.11 2.13
CA LEU A 93 -10.06 -2.26 0.81
C LEU A 93 -9.83 -0.97 0.03
N LEU A 94 -8.92 -1.01 -0.94
CA LEU A 94 -8.59 0.12 -1.80
C LEU A 94 -9.42 0.05 -3.08
N ARG A 95 -10.07 1.16 -3.44
CA ARG A 95 -10.86 1.31 -4.67
C ARG A 95 -10.46 2.57 -5.43
N PRO A 96 -9.27 2.60 -6.06
CA PRO A 96 -8.80 3.81 -6.72
C PRO A 96 -9.80 4.28 -7.79
N PRO A 97 -10.14 5.58 -7.86
CA PRO A 97 -11.27 6.07 -8.65
C PRO A 97 -11.03 6.11 -10.16
N MET A 98 -9.77 6.16 -10.58
CA MET A 98 -9.36 6.31 -11.98
C MET A 98 -8.08 5.50 -12.25
N PRO A 99 -7.86 5.02 -13.50
CA PRO A 99 -6.59 4.43 -13.91
C PRO A 99 -5.41 5.35 -13.57
N GLY A 100 -4.31 4.76 -13.09
CA GLY A 100 -3.18 5.56 -12.61
C GLY A 100 -2.31 4.87 -11.56
N PHE A 101 -1.24 5.55 -11.17
CA PHE A 101 -0.42 5.17 -10.03
C PHE A 101 -0.91 5.83 -8.74
N TYR A 102 -1.04 5.01 -7.69
CA TYR A 102 -1.43 5.44 -6.37
C TYR A 102 -0.37 5.02 -5.36
N LYS A 103 -0.05 5.92 -4.43
CA LYS A 103 0.72 5.60 -3.24
C LYS A 103 -0.24 5.34 -2.09
N PHE A 104 -0.14 4.16 -1.49
CA PHE A 104 -0.82 3.79 -0.26
C PHE A 104 0.20 3.69 0.88
N GLN A 105 -0.08 4.37 1.98
CA GLN A 105 0.78 4.42 3.16
C GLN A 105 -0.04 4.04 4.39
N VAL A 106 0.50 3.13 5.20
CA VAL A 106 -0.01 2.81 6.53
C VAL A 106 1.02 3.29 7.54
N ARG A 107 0.62 4.18 8.44
CA ARG A 107 1.43 4.66 9.55
C ARG A 107 0.85 4.14 10.86
N THR A 108 1.71 3.58 11.68
CA THR A 108 1.44 3.29 13.09
C THR A 108 2.23 4.28 13.95
N VAL A 109 2.03 4.22 15.27
CA VAL A 109 2.84 5.01 16.22
C VAL A 109 4.33 4.69 16.09
N TYR A 110 4.68 3.47 15.70
CA TYR A 110 6.05 2.95 15.76
C TYR A 110 6.74 2.80 14.41
N CYS A 111 5.97 2.63 13.33
CA CYS A 111 6.50 2.30 12.01
C CYS A 111 5.57 2.76 10.89
N THR A 112 6.13 2.91 9.69
CA THR A 112 5.38 3.18 8.45
C THR A 112 5.57 2.03 7.47
N TYR A 113 4.57 1.80 6.62
CA TYR A 113 4.59 0.83 5.54
C TYR A 113 4.05 1.50 4.26
N TYR A 114 4.67 1.20 3.12
CA TYR A 114 4.29 1.79 1.83
C TYR A 114 3.99 0.74 0.78
N LYS A 115 2.98 1.04 -0.04
CA LYS A 115 2.59 0.29 -1.23
C LYS A 115 2.32 1.23 -2.39
N THR A 116 2.54 0.73 -3.59
CA THR A 116 2.05 1.35 -4.81
C THR A 116 1.03 0.45 -5.46
N CYS A 117 -0.07 1.04 -5.87
CA CYS A 117 -1.07 0.38 -6.69
C CYS A 117 -1.02 1.01 -8.08
N ARG A 118 -0.92 0.19 -9.12
CA ARG A 118 -1.10 0.59 -10.51
C ARG A 118 -2.46 0.06 -10.97
N VAL A 119 -3.36 0.97 -11.29
CA VAL A 119 -4.61 0.64 -11.99
C VAL A 119 -4.38 0.84 -13.47
N ILE A 120 -4.67 -0.20 -14.25
CA ILE A 120 -4.47 -0.22 -15.71
C ILE A 120 -5.66 0.45 -16.40
#